data_AF-A0A9P6S4H8-F1
#
_entry.id   AF-A0A9P6S4H8-F1
#
_cell.length_a   1.000
_cell.length_b   1.000
_cell.length_c   1.000
_cell.angle_alpha   90.00
_cell.angle_beta   90.00
_cell.angle_gamma   90.00
#
_symmetry.space_group_name_H-M   'P 1'
#
loop_
_entity.id
_entity.type
_entity.pdbx_description
1 polymer ?
#
loop_
_entity_poly.entity_id
_entity_poly.type
_entity_poly.pdbx_seq_one_letter_code
_entity_poly.pdbx_strand_id
1 'polypeptide(L)'
;MRLSAVAIAASLVAVANAQSAYFPHPPEAACVAACTDRIGKAMFPEYNDIDEYGPHFIESLSYSYEIGSPNTLKFVPEVGKCFVACTGAELGKYGMQYSAKKAWYDLNKNSTPPPRPSVTIAPPTPTITTTTATTTTTTTTTSGPISTIPTGPVTPPSGGFVYNFEPNGPCVSTCTNRFGKKMFPNYSEDP
;
A
#
# COMPACT_ATOMS: atom_id res chain seq x y z
N MET A 1 40.13 14.27 -17.62
CA MET A 1 40.18 13.53 -16.34
C MET A 1 38.76 13.09 -16.03
N ARG A 2 38.45 11.81 -16.20
CA ARG A 2 37.13 11.22 -15.96
C ARG A 2 37.14 10.71 -14.52
N LEU A 3 36.42 11.37 -13.62
CA LEU A 3 36.23 10.88 -12.26
C LEU A 3 34.94 10.08 -12.22
N SER A 4 35.11 8.76 -12.12
CA SER A 4 34.07 7.79 -11.81
C SER A 4 33.50 8.06 -10.42
N ALA A 5 32.22 8.38 -10.34
CA ALA A 5 31.46 8.37 -9.09
C ALA A 5 30.41 7.25 -9.18
N VAL A 6 30.82 6.04 -8.80
CA VAL A 6 29.92 4.90 -8.59
C VAL A 6 30.06 4.49 -7.13
N ALA A 7 28.93 4.13 -6.55
CA ALA A 7 28.72 3.55 -5.21
C ALA A 7 28.61 4.55 -4.05
N ILE A 8 27.37 4.92 -3.73
CA ILE A 8 26.97 5.14 -2.33
C ILE A 8 25.69 4.34 -2.07
N ALA A 9 25.87 3.30 -1.25
CA ALA A 9 24.94 2.68 -0.32
C ALA A 9 23.59 2.16 -0.83
N ALA A 10 23.61 0.96 -1.42
CA ALA A 10 22.48 0.04 -1.29
C ALA A 10 22.54 -0.65 0.09
N SER A 11 21.98 -0.03 1.12
CA SER A 11 21.78 -0.68 2.42
C SER A 11 20.50 -0.18 3.10
N LEU A 12 19.34 -0.52 2.54
CA LEU A 12 18.04 -0.41 3.23
C LEU A 12 17.19 -1.68 3.14
N VAL A 13 17.66 -2.75 2.49
CA VAL A 13 16.82 -3.95 2.28
C VAL A 13 17.23 -5.07 3.24
N ALA A 14 16.97 -4.87 4.53
CA ALA A 14 16.92 -5.95 5.51
C ALA A 14 15.78 -5.80 6.54
N VAL A 15 14.79 -4.95 6.25
CA VAL A 15 13.52 -4.89 7.01
C VAL A 15 12.37 -5.22 6.05
N ALA A 16 12.41 -6.43 5.48
CA ALA A 16 11.39 -6.84 4.50
C ALA A 16 10.40 -7.88 5.04
N ASN A 17 10.59 -8.45 6.24
CA ASN A 17 9.70 -9.50 6.75
C ASN A 17 9.50 -9.56 8.28
N ALA A 18 10.00 -8.59 9.04
CA ALA A 18 9.57 -8.42 10.42
C ALA A 18 8.36 -7.48 10.42
N GLN A 19 7.15 -8.02 10.22
CA GLN A 19 5.95 -7.30 10.65
C GLN A 19 6.13 -7.07 12.15
N SER A 20 6.14 -5.83 12.59
CA SER A 20 6.29 -5.57 14.01
C SER A 20 5.08 -6.12 14.76
N ALA A 21 5.29 -6.57 15.99
CA ALA A 21 4.19 -6.93 16.86
C ALA A 21 3.27 -5.73 17.17
N TYR A 22 3.77 -4.50 16.98
CA TYR A 22 3.02 -3.28 17.24
C TYR A 22 2.11 -2.91 16.07
N PHE A 23 2.64 -2.85 14.85
CA PHE A 23 1.93 -2.55 13.61
C PHE A 23 2.01 -3.76 12.65
N PRO A 24 1.15 -4.79 12.85
CA PRO A 24 1.28 -6.08 12.18
C PRO A 24 0.65 -6.06 10.78
N HIS A 25 1.08 -5.12 9.94
CA HIS A 25 0.62 -4.99 8.57
C HIS A 25 1.78 -5.10 7.59
N PRO A 26 1.56 -5.69 6.41
CA PRO A 26 2.58 -5.69 5.39
C PRO A 26 2.96 -4.26 4.96
N PRO A 27 4.21 -4.05 4.53
CA PRO A 27 4.60 -2.79 3.92
C PRO A 27 3.76 -2.54 2.66
N GLU A 28 3.54 -1.27 2.37
CA GLU A 28 2.88 -0.87 1.13
C GLU A 28 3.71 -1.25 -0.08
N ALA A 29 3.04 -1.39 -1.22
CA ALA A 29 3.74 -1.54 -2.48
C ALA A 29 4.60 -0.32 -2.79
N ALA A 30 5.71 -0.51 -3.50
CA ALA A 30 6.73 0.52 -3.69
C ALA A 30 6.17 1.82 -4.28
N CYS A 31 5.29 1.76 -5.28
CA CYS A 31 4.67 2.97 -5.83
C CYS A 31 3.78 3.70 -4.82
N VAL A 32 2.95 2.96 -4.09
CA VAL A 32 2.03 3.50 -3.07
C VAL A 32 2.83 4.15 -1.94
N ALA A 33 3.85 3.47 -1.42
CA ALA A 33 4.73 3.99 -0.38
C ALA A 33 5.46 5.27 -0.82
N ALA A 34 5.99 5.30 -2.06
CA ALA A 34 6.64 6.49 -2.59
C ALA A 34 5.67 7.67 -2.74
N CYS A 35 4.42 7.39 -3.12
CA CYS A 35 3.38 8.41 -3.23
C CYS A 35 2.98 8.98 -1.87
N THR A 36 2.71 8.13 -0.87
CA THR A 36 2.33 8.58 0.47
C THR A 36 3.48 9.34 1.14
N ASP A 37 4.72 8.83 1.05
CA ASP A 37 5.91 9.49 1.58
C ASP A 37 6.15 10.87 0.97
N ARG A 38 6.10 10.98 -0.37
CA ARG A 38 6.35 12.26 -1.06
C ARG A 38 5.31 13.32 -0.70
N ILE A 39 4.03 12.97 -0.75
CA ILE A 39 2.94 13.91 -0.47
C ILE A 39 2.89 14.22 1.03
N GLY A 40 3.11 13.22 1.87
CA GLY A 40 3.19 13.36 3.33
C GLY A 40 4.27 14.35 3.72
N LYS A 41 5.49 14.16 3.22
CA LYS A 41 6.63 15.06 3.47
C LYS A 41 6.41 16.49 2.94
N ALA A 42 5.64 16.65 1.88
CA ALA A 42 5.27 17.97 1.38
C ALA A 42 4.30 18.73 2.31
N MET A 43 3.48 18.01 3.08
CA MET A 43 2.54 18.60 4.05
C MET A 43 3.14 18.69 5.46
N PHE A 44 4.00 17.74 5.81
CA PHE A 44 4.59 17.56 7.11
C PHE A 44 5.99 16.97 6.95
N PRO A 45 7.06 17.77 7.08
CA PRO A 45 8.42 17.33 6.78
C PRO A 45 8.90 16.08 7.54
N GLU A 46 8.36 15.83 8.73
CA GLU A 46 8.69 14.68 9.58
C GLU A 46 7.74 13.48 9.33
N TYR A 47 6.95 13.52 8.26
CA TYR A 47 6.06 12.44 7.86
C TYR A 47 6.81 11.12 7.71
N ASN A 48 6.31 10.10 8.39
CA ASN A 48 6.84 8.77 8.40
C ASN A 48 5.74 7.76 8.77
N ASP A 49 5.09 7.17 7.76
CA ASP A 49 4.10 6.11 7.88
C ASP A 49 4.71 4.70 7.82
N ILE A 50 6.05 4.59 7.90
CA ILE A 50 6.81 3.34 7.76
C ILE A 50 7.45 2.94 9.10
N ASP A 51 8.08 3.88 9.81
CA ASP A 51 8.77 3.61 11.06
C ASP A 51 7.80 3.65 12.25
N GLU A 52 7.26 2.49 12.60
CA GLU A 52 6.25 2.36 13.67
C GLU A 52 6.73 2.76 15.08
N TYR A 53 8.03 2.95 15.25
CA TYR A 53 8.67 3.40 16.50
C TYR A 53 8.99 4.89 16.48
N GLY A 54 8.74 5.57 15.36
CA GLY A 54 8.99 7.00 15.21
C GLY A 54 7.98 7.84 16.00
N PRO A 55 8.39 9.02 16.51
CA PRO A 55 7.51 9.89 17.29
C PRO A 55 6.29 10.38 16.47
N HIS A 56 6.42 10.42 15.14
CA HIS A 56 5.39 10.93 14.24
C HIS A 56 4.65 9.85 13.46
N PHE A 57 4.80 8.57 13.84
CA PHE A 57 4.16 7.47 13.13
C PHE A 57 2.64 7.58 13.13
N ILE A 58 2.03 7.69 14.32
CA ILE A 58 0.57 7.82 14.47
C ILE A 58 0.06 9.10 13.81
N GLU A 59 0.80 10.20 13.96
CA GLU A 59 0.48 11.48 13.32
C GLU A 59 0.46 11.33 11.78
N SER A 60 1.44 10.64 11.21
CA SER A 60 1.53 10.39 9.76
C SER A 60 0.38 9.52 9.26
N LEU A 61 0.01 8.48 10.02
CA LEU A 61 -1.17 7.66 9.72
C LEU A 61 -2.48 8.46 9.75
N SER A 62 -2.56 9.50 10.58
CA SER A 62 -3.76 10.37 10.65
C SER A 62 -4.07 11.05 9.32
N TYR A 63 -3.07 11.34 8.48
CA TYR A 63 -3.28 11.94 7.16
C TYR A 63 -4.09 11.02 6.25
N SER A 64 -3.88 9.70 6.34
CA SER A 64 -4.64 8.71 5.58
C SER A 64 -5.97 8.36 6.23
N TYR A 65 -6.00 8.29 7.57
CA TYR A 65 -7.05 7.57 8.27
C TYR A 65 -8.00 8.45 9.10
N GLU A 66 -7.64 9.67 9.51
CA GLU A 66 -8.54 10.50 10.33
C GLU A 66 -9.64 11.16 9.48
N ILE A 67 -10.74 10.43 9.27
CA ILE A 67 -11.86 10.87 8.43
C ILE A 67 -12.36 12.25 8.86
N GLY A 68 -12.44 13.17 7.89
CA GLY A 68 -12.95 14.53 8.09
C GLY A 68 -11.92 15.50 8.68
N SER A 69 -10.70 15.05 8.97
CA SER A 69 -9.64 15.96 9.39
C SER A 69 -9.22 16.89 8.24
N PRO A 70 -8.81 18.14 8.52
CA PRO A 70 -8.27 19.04 7.49
C PRO A 70 -7.05 18.46 6.76
N ASN A 71 -6.25 17.63 7.43
CA ASN A 71 -5.09 16.98 6.85
C ASN A 71 -5.51 15.89 5.86
N THR A 72 -6.44 15.02 6.23
CA THR A 72 -6.96 13.96 5.36
C THR A 72 -7.65 14.51 4.13
N LEU A 73 -8.45 15.58 4.28
CA LEU A 73 -9.13 16.24 3.16
C LEU A 73 -8.16 16.83 2.13
N LYS A 74 -6.92 17.17 2.53
CA LYS A 74 -5.87 17.64 1.62
C LYS A 74 -5.01 16.49 1.08
N PHE A 75 -4.63 15.57 1.96
CA PHE A 75 -3.72 14.48 1.67
C PHE A 75 -4.30 13.48 0.69
N VAL A 76 -5.53 13.00 0.93
CA VAL A 76 -6.14 11.94 0.12
C VAL A 76 -6.27 12.32 -1.36
N PRO A 77 -6.75 13.53 -1.73
CA PRO A 77 -6.77 13.94 -3.13
C PRO A 77 -5.38 14.03 -3.78
N GLU A 78 -4.37 14.55 -3.08
CA GLU A 78 -3.01 14.69 -3.62
C GLU A 78 -2.31 13.34 -3.79
N VAL A 79 -2.47 12.44 -2.82
CA VAL A 79 -2.01 11.04 -2.95
C VAL A 79 -2.77 10.33 -4.08
N GLY A 80 -4.08 10.57 -4.21
CA GLY A 80 -4.91 10.02 -5.28
C GLY A 80 -4.40 10.39 -6.67
N LYS A 81 -3.93 11.63 -6.88
CA LYS A 81 -3.28 12.05 -8.14
C LYS A 81 -1.99 11.28 -8.39
N CYS A 82 -1.20 11.00 -7.35
CA CYS A 82 0.03 10.22 -7.47
C CYS A 82 -0.26 8.75 -7.81
N PHE A 83 -1.29 8.17 -7.19
CA PHE A 83 -1.70 6.78 -7.39
C PHE A 83 -2.09 6.44 -8.82
N VAL A 84 -2.46 7.43 -9.64
CA VAL A 84 -2.75 7.23 -11.08
C VAL A 84 -1.58 6.59 -11.83
N ALA A 85 -0.34 6.81 -11.37
CA ALA A 85 0.85 6.20 -11.98
C ALA A 85 1.17 4.78 -11.44
N CYS A 86 0.51 4.34 -10.37
CA CYS A 86 0.75 3.03 -9.79
C CYS A 86 0.03 1.92 -10.55
N THR A 87 0.59 0.71 -10.48
CA THR A 87 -0.03 -0.43 -11.17
C THR A 87 -1.30 -0.89 -10.43
N GLY A 88 -2.25 -1.47 -11.16
CA GLY A 88 -3.48 -2.00 -10.56
C GLY A 88 -3.23 -3.06 -9.48
N ALA A 89 -2.15 -3.84 -9.59
CA ALA A 89 -1.76 -4.83 -8.59
C ALA A 89 -1.32 -4.18 -7.26
N GLU A 90 -0.60 -3.06 -7.33
CA GLU A 90 -0.17 -2.31 -6.14
C GLU A 90 -1.35 -1.62 -5.47
N LEU A 91 -2.23 -0.98 -6.26
CA LEU A 91 -3.46 -0.36 -5.76
C LEU A 91 -4.41 -1.40 -5.15
N GLY A 92 -4.52 -2.58 -5.75
CA GLY A 92 -5.29 -3.70 -5.21
C GLY A 92 -4.74 -4.16 -3.85
N LYS A 93 -3.42 -4.27 -3.70
CA LYS A 93 -2.78 -4.59 -2.42
C LYS A 93 -3.03 -3.52 -1.36
N TYR A 94 -2.94 -2.25 -1.72
CA TYR A 94 -3.26 -1.13 -0.82
C TYR A 94 -4.72 -1.20 -0.36
N GLY A 95 -5.66 -1.35 -1.30
CA GLY A 95 -7.09 -1.45 -1.02
C GLY A 95 -7.45 -2.60 -0.09
N MET A 96 -6.83 -3.78 -0.26
CA MET A 96 -7.05 -4.94 0.61
C MET A 96 -6.57 -4.72 2.06
N GLN A 97 -5.53 -3.91 2.27
CA GLN A 97 -4.97 -3.64 3.59
C GLN A 97 -5.62 -2.44 4.29
N TYR A 98 -6.23 -1.55 3.52
CA TYR A 98 -6.72 -0.26 4.02
C TYR A 98 -7.65 -0.39 5.22
N SER A 99 -8.65 -1.26 5.15
CA SER A 99 -9.63 -1.45 6.24
C SER A 99 -8.98 -1.97 7.52
N ALA A 100 -8.04 -2.92 7.41
CA ALA A 100 -7.32 -3.48 8.55
C ALA A 100 -6.40 -2.44 9.20
N LYS A 101 -5.63 -1.69 8.40
CA LYS A 101 -4.77 -0.60 8.89
C LYS A 101 -5.57 0.52 9.55
N LYS A 102 -6.72 0.89 8.95
CA LYS A 102 -7.64 1.88 9.50
C LYS A 102 -8.20 1.43 10.86
N ALA A 103 -8.65 0.18 10.96
CA ALA A 103 -9.15 -0.38 12.22
C ALA A 103 -8.06 -0.39 13.30
N TRP A 104 -6.82 -0.76 12.95
CA TRP A 104 -5.69 -0.67 13.88
C TRP A 104 -5.44 0.77 14.33
N TYR A 105 -5.42 1.72 13.39
CA TYR A 105 -5.20 3.14 13.69
C TYR A 105 -6.28 3.66 14.65
N ASP A 106 -7.55 3.36 14.41
CA ASP A 106 -8.64 3.83 15.29
C ASP A 106 -8.52 3.33 16.73
N LEU A 107 -7.99 2.12 16.93
CA LEU A 107 -7.71 1.56 18.24
C LEU A 107 -6.46 2.14 18.91
N ASN A 108 -5.50 2.64 18.12
CA ASN A 108 -4.17 3.02 18.60
C ASN A 108 -3.83 4.51 18.45
N LYS A 109 -4.71 5.33 17.88
CA LYS A 109 -4.42 6.74 17.56
C LYS A 109 -4.13 7.64 18.76
N ASN A 110 -4.49 7.20 19.96
CA ASN A 110 -4.19 7.89 21.22
C ASN A 110 -3.09 7.18 22.03
N SER A 111 -2.51 6.11 21.49
CA SER A 111 -1.45 5.34 22.13
C SER A 111 -0.09 5.95 21.82
N THR A 112 0.83 5.86 22.77
CA THR A 112 2.24 6.17 22.50
C THR A 112 2.89 4.96 21.82
N PRO A 113 3.61 5.15 20.70
CA PRO A 113 4.40 4.08 20.11
C PRO A 113 5.34 3.44 21.14
N PRO A 114 5.50 2.12 21.15
CA PRO A 114 6.43 1.46 22.06
C PRO A 114 7.85 1.94 21.77
N PRO A 115 8.75 1.93 22.76
CA PRO A 115 10.15 2.21 22.51
C PRO A 115 10.71 1.18 21.53
N ARG A 116 11.57 1.64 20.61
CA ARG A 116 12.26 0.76 19.66
C ARG A 116 12.97 -0.35 20.46
N PRO A 117 12.76 -1.65 20.13
CA PRO A 117 13.49 -2.73 20.75
C PRO A 117 14.98 -2.46 20.62
N SER A 118 15.68 -2.37 21.75
CA SER A 118 17.14 -2.27 21.74
C SER A 118 17.69 -3.59 21.25
N VAL A 119 18.27 -3.60 20.06
CA VAL A 119 19.06 -4.73 19.61
C VAL A 119 20.32 -4.71 20.46
N THR A 120 20.35 -5.51 21.53
CA THR A 120 21.61 -5.79 22.24
C THR A 120 22.50 -6.51 21.24
N ILE A 121 23.39 -5.78 20.58
CA ILE A 121 24.47 -6.35 19.81
C ILE A 121 25.31 -7.10 20.85
N ALA A 122 25.15 -8.42 20.93
CA ALA A 122 26.05 -9.25 21.70
C ALA A 122 27.49 -8.90 21.26
N PRO A 123 28.45 -8.76 22.20
CA PRO A 123 29.85 -8.58 21.84
C PRO A 123 30.23 -9.61 20.76
N PRO A 124 31.05 -9.27 19.76
CA PRO A 124 31.43 -10.21 18.73
C PRO A 124 32.10 -11.41 19.39
N THR A 125 31.36 -12.49 19.58
CA THR A 125 31.95 -13.80 19.81
C THR A 125 32.79 -14.10 18.57
N PRO A 126 34.08 -14.45 18.69
CA PRO A 126 34.88 -14.82 17.53
C PRO A 126 34.26 -16.08 16.90
N THR A 127 33.46 -15.87 15.86
CA THR A 127 32.90 -16.94 15.04
C THR A 127 34.04 -17.50 14.20
N ILE A 128 34.49 -18.71 14.56
CA ILE A 128 35.30 -19.55 13.69
C ILE A 128 34.49 -19.76 12.41
N THR A 129 34.99 -19.24 11.28
CA THR A 129 34.44 -19.46 9.95
C THR A 129 34.59 -20.94 9.58
N THR A 130 33.62 -21.76 9.98
CA THR A 130 33.49 -23.10 9.40
C THR A 130 32.70 -22.97 8.11
N THR A 131 33.43 -23.00 7.00
CA THR A 131 32.89 -23.05 5.64
C THR A 131 32.14 -24.36 5.44
N THR A 132 30.87 -24.41 5.80
CA THR A 132 29.99 -25.52 5.42
C THR A 132 29.46 -25.23 4.01
N ALA A 133 29.96 -26.00 3.04
CA ALA A 133 29.47 -25.97 1.66
C ALA A 133 27.95 -26.22 1.66
N THR A 134 27.19 -25.21 1.24
CA THR A 134 25.74 -25.30 1.10
C THR A 134 25.44 -25.92 -0.26
N THR A 135 25.05 -27.19 -0.27
CA THR A 135 24.53 -27.87 -1.46
C THR A 135 23.26 -27.16 -1.92
N THR A 136 23.33 -26.51 -3.09
CA THR A 136 22.19 -25.86 -3.72
C THR A 136 21.27 -26.93 -4.30
N THR A 137 20.17 -27.24 -3.61
CA THR A 137 19.09 -28.05 -4.17
C THR A 137 18.22 -27.14 -5.04
N THR A 138 18.40 -27.23 -6.35
CA THR A 138 17.56 -26.56 -7.34
C THR A 138 16.21 -27.26 -7.42
N THR A 139 15.19 -26.71 -6.75
CA THR A 139 13.80 -27.19 -6.90
C THR A 139 13.20 -26.58 -8.17
N THR A 140 13.24 -27.32 -9.26
CA THR A 140 12.54 -26.97 -10.50
C THR A 140 11.04 -27.01 -10.24
N THR A 141 10.42 -25.85 -10.06
CA THR A 141 8.95 -25.75 -9.95
C THR A 141 8.39 -25.75 -11.37
N THR A 142 7.77 -26.86 -11.76
CA THR A 142 7.00 -26.98 -13.00
C THR A 142 5.83 -25.99 -12.93
N SER A 143 5.93 -24.90 -13.69
CA SER A 143 4.83 -23.99 -13.97
C SER A 143 3.72 -24.76 -14.68
N GLY A 144 2.54 -24.85 -14.04
CA GLY A 144 1.31 -25.21 -14.73
C GLY A 144 1.00 -24.22 -15.86
N PRO A 145 0.19 -24.61 -16.86
CA PRO A 145 -0.06 -23.78 -18.02
C PRO A 145 -0.67 -22.44 -17.61
N ILE A 146 0.05 -21.37 -17.94
CA ILE A 146 -0.44 -20.00 -17.95
C ILE A 146 -1.63 -19.95 -18.91
N SER A 147 -2.82 -19.68 -18.37
CA SER A 147 -3.98 -19.37 -19.19
C SER A 147 -3.70 -18.06 -19.93
N THR A 148 -3.41 -18.18 -21.21
CA THR A 148 -3.15 -17.07 -22.12
C THR A 148 -4.37 -16.16 -22.18
N ILE A 149 -4.25 -14.91 -21.74
CA ILE A 149 -5.21 -13.86 -22.04
C ILE A 149 -5.11 -13.59 -23.55
N PRO A 150 -6.16 -13.80 -24.35
CA PRO A 150 -6.10 -13.61 -25.79
C PRO A 150 -6.00 -12.12 -26.11
N THR A 151 -4.89 -11.71 -26.73
CA THR A 151 -4.63 -10.35 -27.25
C THR A 151 -5.31 -10.08 -28.61
N GLY A 152 -6.46 -10.69 -28.87
CA GLY A 152 -7.27 -10.44 -30.07
C GLY A 152 -8.26 -9.29 -29.88
N PRO A 153 -8.76 -8.68 -30.96
CA PRO A 153 -9.93 -7.81 -30.88
C PRO A 153 -11.10 -8.59 -30.28
N VAL A 154 -11.53 -8.20 -29.08
CA VAL A 154 -12.70 -8.76 -28.40
C VAL A 154 -13.95 -8.29 -29.14
N THR A 155 -14.47 -9.15 -30.01
CA THR A 155 -15.85 -9.02 -30.47
C THR A 155 -16.74 -9.42 -29.29
N PRO A 156 -17.60 -8.51 -28.76
CA PRO A 156 -18.47 -8.87 -27.65
C PRO A 156 -19.37 -10.04 -28.07
N PRO A 157 -19.60 -11.04 -27.21
CA PRO A 157 -20.53 -12.11 -27.51
C PRO A 157 -21.91 -11.51 -27.80
N SER A 158 -22.53 -11.96 -28.89
CA SER A 158 -23.89 -11.59 -29.30
C SER A 158 -24.88 -12.14 -28.26
N GLY A 159 -25.03 -11.42 -27.15
CA GLY A 159 -25.77 -11.82 -25.95
C GLY A 159 -25.52 -10.94 -24.73
N GLY A 160 -24.50 -10.07 -24.76
CA GLY A 160 -24.16 -9.19 -23.65
C GLY A 160 -23.49 -9.94 -22.49
N PHE A 161 -22.71 -9.23 -21.69
CA PHE A 161 -22.22 -9.76 -20.43
C PHE A 161 -23.35 -9.61 -19.41
N VAL A 162 -23.91 -10.73 -18.94
CA VAL A 162 -24.79 -10.72 -17.77
C VAL A 162 -23.89 -10.55 -16.55
N TYR A 163 -23.62 -9.30 -16.19
CA TYR A 163 -23.03 -9.01 -14.90
C TYR A 163 -24.15 -9.09 -13.86
N ASN A 164 -24.10 -10.11 -12.99
CA ASN A 164 -24.94 -10.15 -11.80
C ASN A 164 -24.42 -9.10 -10.80
N PHE A 165 -24.64 -7.82 -11.09
CA PHE A 165 -24.53 -6.78 -10.09
C PHE A 165 -25.75 -6.88 -9.18
N GLU A 166 -25.54 -7.11 -7.89
CA GLU A 166 -26.59 -6.86 -6.92
C GLU A 166 -26.99 -5.38 -7.01
N PRO A 167 -28.29 -5.05 -7.03
CA PRO A 167 -28.75 -3.68 -7.03
C PRO A 167 -28.10 -2.90 -5.87
N ASN A 168 -27.68 -1.66 -6.15
CA ASN A 168 -27.22 -0.76 -5.11
C ASN A 168 -28.28 -0.69 -3.99
N GLY A 169 -27.86 -0.91 -2.75
CA GLY A 169 -28.76 -0.75 -1.60
C GLY A 169 -29.32 0.68 -1.53
N PRO A 170 -30.46 0.90 -0.84
CA PRO A 170 -31.20 2.16 -0.87
C PRO A 170 -30.37 3.41 -0.49
N CYS A 171 -29.36 3.24 0.36
CA CYS A 171 -28.43 4.31 0.72
C CYS A 171 -27.57 4.76 -0.47
N VAL A 172 -26.97 3.79 -1.17
CA VAL A 172 -26.09 4.06 -2.31
C VAL A 172 -26.91 4.60 -3.48
N SER A 173 -28.03 3.96 -3.81
CA SER A 173 -28.86 4.39 -4.95
C SER A 173 -29.44 5.79 -4.79
N THR A 174 -29.84 6.17 -3.57
CA THR A 174 -30.27 7.55 -3.27
C THR A 174 -29.13 8.55 -3.45
N CYS A 175 -27.92 8.17 -3.00
CA CYS A 175 -26.74 9.02 -3.13
C CYS A 175 -26.37 9.22 -4.61
N THR A 176 -26.23 8.12 -5.37
CA THR A 176 -25.83 8.19 -6.78
C THR A 176 -26.87 8.94 -7.61
N ASN A 177 -28.17 8.70 -7.41
CA ASN A 177 -29.21 9.45 -8.12
C ASN A 177 -29.19 10.94 -7.78
N ARG A 178 -28.97 11.30 -6.51
CA ARG A 178 -28.93 12.71 -6.09
C ARG A 178 -27.74 13.44 -6.70
N PHE A 179 -26.57 12.83 -6.73
CA PHE A 179 -25.37 13.43 -7.33
C PHE A 179 -25.40 13.37 -8.86
N GLY A 180 -25.82 12.24 -9.43
CA GLY A 180 -25.94 12.04 -10.87
C GLY A 180 -26.90 13.05 -11.50
N LYS A 181 -28.08 13.27 -10.91
CA LYS A 181 -29.05 14.28 -11.40
C LYS A 181 -28.54 15.72 -11.32
N LYS A 182 -27.61 16.03 -10.42
CA LYS A 182 -26.95 17.34 -10.38
C LYS A 182 -25.97 17.55 -11.52
N MET A 183 -25.33 16.50 -12.01
CA MET A 183 -24.37 16.59 -13.11
C MET A 183 -25.05 16.40 -14.47
N PHE A 184 -26.02 15.49 -14.53
CA PHE A 184 -26.76 15.13 -15.74
C PHE A 184 -28.25 15.05 -15.38
N PRO A 185 -29.09 16.00 -15.82
CA PRO A 185 -30.52 16.01 -15.49
C PRO A 185 -31.27 14.71 -15.83
N ASN A 186 -30.76 13.95 -16.80
CA ASN A 186 -31.35 12.69 -17.28
C ASN A 186 -30.70 11.43 -16.67
N TYR A 187 -29.88 11.54 -15.61
CA TYR A 187 -29.27 10.39 -14.96
C TYR A 187 -30.31 9.49 -14.28
N SER A 188 -30.21 8.17 -14.55
CA SER A 188 -30.98 7.10 -13.92
C SER A 188 -30.07 5.89 -13.70
N GLU A 189 -30.22 5.22 -12.55
CA GLU A 189 -29.61 3.89 -12.31
C GLU A 189 -30.50 2.73 -12.79
N ASP A 190 -31.76 3.00 -13.17
CA ASP A 190 -32.60 2.00 -13.83
C ASP A 190 -32.12 1.82 -15.29
N PRO A 191 -31.81 0.58 -15.72
CA PRO A 191 -31.34 0.26 -17.08
C PRO A 191 -32.37 0.51 -18.17
#